data_AF-A0AA88XCG4-F1
#
_entry.id   AF-A0AA88XCG4-F1
#
_cell.length_a   1.000
_cell.length_b   1.000
_cell.length_c   1.000
_cell.angle_alpha   90.00
_cell.angle_beta   90.00
_cell.angle_gamma   90.00
#
_symmetry.space_group_name_H-M   'P 1'
#
loop_
_entity.id
_entity.type
_entity.pdbx_description
1 polymer ?
#
loop_
_entity_poly.entity_id
_entity_poly.type
_entity_poly.pdbx_seq_one_letter_code
_entity_poly.pdbx_strand_id
1 'polypeptide(L)'
;MYRIITLEEGMNKLEEGIGKARMILDGYPTNALFNAEDYNNCVYYMCVQHPPHDYSLQLYERFKRALEESISLKHSSLLVIAPKLQAYQFEALTKVLPSLMDKNGAPLLTELLHMWAKYKVMVKCLGGFFLYLDRHFADGKSAAPLRDVSVVCFHDLVFVKFYDKCRDCAIDLISEDRAEKTIDRGLLKNISSFFMEIGGQGNTSYYESFEKAIIADVSIYYSSLASEWLFRYSCTDYIWKAEWCLNQVNARASQFLYQTSVEKLLQVLSSSLVLYHCLPEGLIALQLCSVDNQYVELLK
;
A
#
# COMPACT_ATOMS: atom_id res chain seq x y z
N MET A 1 -5.28 13.53 46.46
CA MET A 1 -6.34 12.72 45.82
C MET A 1 -6.43 13.21 44.38
N TYR A 2 -6.03 12.40 43.41
CA TYR A 2 -6.14 12.82 42.00
C TYR A 2 -7.63 12.96 41.63
N ARG A 3 -7.99 14.02 40.92
CA ARG A 3 -9.36 14.24 40.44
C ARG A 3 -9.72 13.12 39.46
N ILE A 4 -10.84 12.46 39.68
CA ILE A 4 -11.39 11.48 38.74
C ILE A 4 -11.88 12.23 37.51
N ILE A 5 -11.38 11.85 36.33
CA ILE A 5 -11.88 12.28 35.03
C ILE A 5 -13.05 11.37 34.69
N THR A 6 -14.23 11.95 34.49
CA THR A 6 -15.40 11.19 34.04
C THR A 6 -15.22 10.80 32.57
N LEU A 7 -15.89 9.74 32.14
CA LEU A 7 -15.87 9.33 30.74
C LEU A 7 -16.27 10.49 29.80
N GLU A 8 -17.30 11.26 30.17
CA GLU A 8 -17.79 12.40 29.38
C GLU A 8 -16.76 13.52 29.27
N GLU A 9 -16.13 13.92 30.38
CA GLU A 9 -15.11 14.97 30.39
C GLU A 9 -13.90 14.58 29.52
N GLY A 10 -13.40 13.36 29.71
CA GLY A 10 -12.28 12.85 28.94
C GLY A 10 -12.60 12.67 27.46
N MET A 11 -13.80 12.16 27.14
CA MET A 11 -14.21 11.97 25.75
C MET A 11 -14.39 13.30 25.03
N ASN A 12 -14.99 14.31 25.65
CA ASN A 12 -15.12 15.66 25.06
C ASN A 12 -13.76 16.26 24.68
N LYS A 13 -12.75 16.09 25.54
CA LYS A 13 -11.38 16.51 25.21
C LYS A 13 -10.81 15.72 24.04
N LEU A 14 -10.99 14.40 24.02
CA LEU A 14 -10.47 13.55 22.94
C LEU A 14 -11.17 13.83 21.60
N GLU A 15 -12.47 14.12 21.59
CA GLU A 15 -13.20 14.50 20.38
C GLU A 15 -12.62 15.76 19.73
N GLU A 16 -12.21 16.74 20.52
CA GLU A 16 -11.53 17.93 19.99
C GLU A 16 -10.22 17.55 19.29
N GLY A 17 -9.41 16.69 19.92
CA GLY A 17 -8.15 16.20 19.35
C GLY A 17 -8.37 15.37 18.09
N ILE A 18 -9.33 14.45 18.10
CA ILE A 18 -9.70 13.61 16.96
C ILE A 18 -10.18 14.47 15.80
N GLY A 19 -11.05 15.45 16.07
CA GLY A 19 -11.54 16.40 15.07
C GLY A 19 -10.40 17.17 14.40
N LYS A 20 -9.44 17.65 15.18
CA LYS A 20 -8.24 18.30 14.64
C LYS A 20 -7.35 17.34 13.85
N ALA A 21 -7.16 16.11 14.33
CA ALA A 21 -6.38 15.10 13.60
C ALA A 21 -6.99 14.79 12.23
N ARG A 22 -8.33 14.76 12.11
CA ARG A 22 -9.01 14.58 10.82
C ARG A 22 -8.69 15.64 9.79
N MET A 23 -8.47 16.88 10.21
CA MET A 23 -8.11 17.98 9.29
C MET A 23 -6.81 17.70 8.53
N ILE A 24 -5.96 16.78 9.00
CA ILE A 24 -4.75 16.35 8.28
C ILE A 24 -5.12 15.71 6.93
N LEU A 25 -6.25 15.00 6.85
CA LEU A 25 -6.74 14.43 5.58
C LEU A 25 -7.09 15.52 4.56
N ASP A 26 -7.51 16.69 5.03
CA ASP A 26 -7.77 17.88 4.21
C ASP A 26 -6.48 18.66 3.87
N GLY A 27 -5.32 18.23 4.39
CA GLY A 27 -4.02 18.84 4.11
C GLY A 27 -3.57 19.88 5.13
N TYR A 28 -4.24 20.01 6.28
CA TYR A 28 -3.79 20.90 7.35
C TYR A 28 -2.52 20.35 8.03
N PRO A 29 -1.52 21.20 8.33
CA PRO A 29 -0.25 20.75 8.89
C PRO A 29 -0.38 20.39 10.37
N THR A 30 0.34 19.34 10.80
CA THR A 30 0.24 18.76 12.16
C THR A 30 0.64 19.72 13.28
N ASN A 31 1.66 20.55 13.04
CA ASN A 31 2.20 21.49 14.02
C ASN A 31 1.25 22.64 14.38
N ALA A 32 0.24 22.91 13.56
CA ALA A 32 -0.73 23.98 13.79
C ALA A 32 -1.98 23.50 14.55
N LEU A 33 -2.16 22.18 14.72
CA LEU A 33 -3.46 21.61 15.09
C LEU A 33 -3.59 21.36 16.60
N PHE A 34 -2.57 20.79 17.27
CA PHE A 34 -2.67 20.48 18.71
C PHE A 34 -1.33 20.16 19.39
N ASN A 35 -1.33 20.26 20.73
CA ASN A 35 -0.31 19.68 21.60
C ASN A 35 -0.68 18.21 21.95
N ALA A 36 0.07 17.23 21.45
CA ALA A 36 -0.23 15.80 21.65
C ALA A 36 -0.13 15.34 23.12
N GLU A 37 0.68 16.02 23.92
CA GLU A 37 0.92 15.67 25.33
C GLU A 37 -0.35 15.81 26.18
N ASP A 38 -1.17 16.82 25.89
CA ASP A 38 -2.41 17.09 26.63
C ASP A 38 -3.46 15.99 26.45
N TYR A 39 -3.50 15.35 25.28
CA TYR A 39 -4.40 14.24 24.99
C TYR A 39 -3.83 12.92 25.53
N ASN A 40 -2.52 12.72 25.43
CA ASN A 40 -1.85 11.55 26.00
C ASN A 40 -2.06 11.45 27.52
N ASN A 41 -1.86 12.57 28.22
CA ASN A 41 -2.11 12.65 29.67
C ASN A 41 -3.59 12.36 30.01
N CYS A 42 -4.52 12.83 29.19
CA CYS A 42 -5.95 12.52 29.37
C CYS A 42 -6.21 11.01 29.27
N VAL A 43 -5.71 10.36 28.21
CA VAL A 43 -5.85 8.90 28.03
C VAL A 43 -5.19 8.14 29.19
N TYR A 44 -3.98 8.54 29.59
CA TYR A 44 -3.28 7.95 30.73
C TYR A 44 -4.12 7.96 32.00
N TYR A 45 -4.63 9.14 32.41
CA TYR A 45 -5.42 9.26 33.63
C TYR A 45 -6.74 8.48 33.55
N MET A 46 -7.39 8.43 32.38
CA MET A 46 -8.61 7.64 32.19
C MET A 46 -8.38 6.11 32.24
N CYS A 47 -7.17 5.64 31.97
CA CYS A 47 -6.83 4.21 32.03
C CYS A 47 -6.34 3.76 33.41
N VAL A 48 -5.62 4.62 34.15
CA VAL A 48 -5.01 4.26 35.45
C VAL A 48 -5.98 4.41 36.63
N GLN A 49 -7.16 5.00 36.39
CA GLN A 49 -8.22 5.13 37.39
C GLN A 49 -8.70 3.79 37.93
N HIS A 50 -8.93 3.71 39.24
CA HIS A 50 -9.46 2.49 39.87
C HIS A 50 -10.90 2.18 39.42
N PRO A 51 -11.29 0.89 39.39
CA PRO A 51 -12.67 0.49 39.12
C PRO A 51 -13.66 1.26 40.00
N PRO A 52 -14.82 1.69 39.46
CA PRO A 52 -15.38 1.39 38.13
C PRO A 52 -14.94 2.34 36.99
N HIS A 53 -13.88 3.15 37.18
CA HIS A 53 -13.54 4.25 36.27
C HIS A 53 -12.36 3.96 35.33
N ASP A 54 -12.01 2.69 35.12
CA ASP A 54 -11.08 2.28 34.05
C ASP A 54 -11.84 2.29 32.72
N TYR A 55 -11.44 3.21 31.84
CA TYR A 55 -12.08 3.44 30.55
C TYR A 55 -11.24 2.94 29.36
N SER A 56 -10.20 2.15 29.62
CA SER A 56 -9.25 1.66 28.62
C SER A 56 -9.93 1.00 27.41
N LEU A 57 -10.93 0.14 27.64
CA LEU A 57 -11.67 -0.53 26.55
C LEU A 57 -12.51 0.44 25.71
N GLN A 58 -13.16 1.41 26.35
CA GLN A 58 -14.00 2.38 25.66
C GLN A 58 -13.16 3.31 24.79
N LEU A 59 -11.95 3.66 25.26
CA LEU A 59 -11.00 4.46 24.49
C LEU A 59 -10.43 3.69 23.29
N TYR A 60 -10.15 2.39 23.44
CA TYR A 60 -9.73 1.53 22.33
C TYR A 60 -10.82 1.43 21.24
N GLU A 61 -12.07 1.21 21.63
CA GLU A 61 -13.20 1.20 20.69
C GLU A 61 -13.49 2.57 20.09
N ARG A 62 -13.18 3.66 20.82
CA ARG A 62 -13.28 5.01 20.26
C ARG A 62 -12.22 5.26 19.19
N PHE A 63 -10.99 4.81 19.40
CA PHE A 63 -9.92 4.92 18.42
C PHE A 63 -10.30 4.23 17.10
N LYS A 64 -10.81 2.98 17.17
CA LYS A 64 -11.31 2.25 16.00
C LYS A 64 -12.39 3.05 15.26
N ARG A 65 -13.42 3.50 15.97
CA ARG A 65 -14.48 4.34 15.39
C ARG A 65 -13.94 5.62 14.79
N ALA A 66 -12.94 6.26 15.41
CA ALA A 66 -12.34 7.48 14.89
C ALA A 66 -11.67 7.24 13.53
N LEU A 67 -10.95 6.13 13.36
CA LEU A 67 -10.36 5.73 12.09
C LEU A 67 -11.43 5.44 11.05
N GLU A 68 -12.41 4.60 11.40
CA GLU A 68 -13.50 4.23 10.50
C GLU A 68 -14.25 5.46 10.02
N GLU A 69 -14.73 6.29 10.93
CA GLU A 69 -15.40 7.55 10.60
C GLU A 69 -14.50 8.44 9.73
N SER A 70 -13.18 8.49 9.92
CA SER A 70 -12.30 9.36 9.10
C SER A 70 -12.22 8.95 7.62
N ILE A 71 -12.59 7.71 7.29
CA ILE A 71 -12.42 7.13 5.95
C ILE A 71 -13.77 6.62 5.37
N SER A 72 -14.73 6.33 6.25
CA SER A 72 -16.00 5.68 5.93
C SER A 72 -17.06 6.68 5.46
N LEU A 73 -17.77 6.28 4.41
CA LEU A 73 -18.96 6.96 3.87
C LEU A 73 -20.19 6.94 4.80
N LYS A 74 -20.13 6.27 5.96
CA LYS A 74 -21.29 6.09 6.84
C LYS A 74 -21.61 7.33 7.69
N HIS A 75 -21.82 8.48 7.06
CA HIS A 75 -22.53 9.58 7.71
C HIS A 75 -23.55 10.31 6.84
N SER A 76 -24.02 9.67 5.76
CA SER A 76 -25.23 10.12 5.05
C SER A 76 -26.55 9.71 5.75
N SER A 77 -26.55 9.09 6.93
CA SER A 77 -27.81 8.69 7.60
C SER A 77 -27.87 8.75 9.15
N LEU A 78 -26.85 9.25 9.86
CA LEU A 78 -26.89 9.36 11.33
C LEU A 78 -26.67 10.80 11.83
N LEU A 79 -27.29 11.77 11.16
CA LEU A 79 -27.44 13.13 11.68
C LEU A 79 -28.75 13.22 12.47
N VAL A 80 -28.75 12.66 13.67
CA VAL A 80 -29.66 13.11 14.73
C VAL A 80 -28.82 13.21 16.00
N ILE A 81 -28.89 14.38 16.66
CA ILE A 81 -28.28 14.74 17.96
C ILE A 81 -26.87 15.35 17.90
N ALA A 82 -26.78 16.64 17.51
CA ALA A 82 -25.97 17.71 18.16
C ALA A 82 -25.90 18.96 17.25
N PRO A 83 -26.69 20.04 17.52
CA PRO A 83 -26.83 21.16 16.58
C PRO A 83 -25.66 22.16 16.52
N LYS A 84 -24.58 22.01 17.29
CA LYS A 84 -23.57 23.08 17.48
C LYS A 84 -22.18 22.87 16.86
N LEU A 85 -21.87 21.70 16.28
CA LEU A 85 -20.56 21.43 15.65
C LEU A 85 -20.60 21.19 14.12
N GLN A 86 -21.77 21.32 13.48
CA GLN A 86 -22.00 20.81 12.12
C GLN A 86 -21.34 21.57 10.96
N ALA A 87 -20.83 22.80 11.16
CA ALA A 87 -20.28 23.57 10.03
C ALA A 87 -18.85 23.16 9.63
N TYR A 88 -18.08 22.54 10.53
CA TYR A 88 -16.66 22.22 10.28
C TYR A 88 -16.39 20.74 9.97
N GLN A 89 -17.38 19.86 10.18
CA GLN A 89 -17.21 18.40 10.08
C GLN A 89 -17.77 17.79 8.79
N PHE A 90 -18.55 18.56 8.02
CA PHE A 90 -19.34 18.01 6.90
C PHE A 90 -18.57 17.86 5.59
N GLU A 91 -17.40 18.51 5.43
CA GLU A 91 -16.68 18.55 4.15
C GLU A 91 -15.59 17.47 3.99
N ALA A 92 -15.12 16.88 5.09
CA ALA A 92 -13.99 15.93 5.08
C ALA A 92 -14.41 14.47 4.79
N LEU A 93 -15.67 14.10 5.09
CA LEU A 93 -16.14 12.70 5.11
C LEU A 93 -16.62 12.16 3.75
N THR A 94 -16.80 13.03 2.77
CA THR A 94 -17.46 12.72 1.48
C THR A 94 -16.52 12.77 0.28
N LYS A 95 -15.22 13.11 0.44
CA LYS A 95 -14.29 13.32 -0.69
C LYS A 95 -13.40 12.13 -1.03
N VAL A 96 -13.11 11.26 -0.08
CA VAL A 96 -12.12 10.18 -0.22
C VAL A 96 -12.47 9.22 -1.35
N LEU A 97 -13.68 8.64 -1.33
CA LEU A 97 -14.11 7.66 -2.34
C LEU A 97 -14.42 8.27 -3.72
N PRO A 98 -15.15 9.40 -3.84
CA PRO A 98 -15.41 10.01 -5.14
C PRO A 98 -14.14 10.42 -5.89
N SER A 99 -13.11 10.89 -5.17
CA SER A 99 -11.83 11.25 -5.79
C SER A 99 -11.11 10.08 -6.48
N LEU A 100 -11.35 8.84 -6.03
CA LEU A 100 -10.79 7.61 -6.62
C LEU A 100 -11.72 7.03 -7.69
N MET A 101 -13.03 7.19 -7.55
CA MET A 101 -14.00 6.64 -8.51
C MET A 101 -13.87 7.28 -9.89
N ASP A 102 -13.65 8.60 -9.94
CA ASP A 102 -13.61 9.36 -11.20
C ASP A 102 -12.24 9.32 -11.91
N LYS A 103 -11.20 8.80 -11.25
CA LYS A 103 -9.83 8.76 -11.79
C LYS A 103 -9.48 7.38 -12.38
N ASN A 104 -8.67 7.39 -13.43
CA ASN A 104 -8.12 6.19 -14.08
C ASN A 104 -6.62 6.39 -14.36
N GLY A 105 -5.87 5.30 -14.56
CA GLY A 105 -4.44 5.34 -14.92
C GLY A 105 -3.54 5.94 -13.82
N ALA A 106 -2.46 6.61 -14.22
CA ALA A 106 -1.49 7.22 -13.29
C ALA A 106 -2.10 8.19 -12.25
N PRO A 107 -3.09 9.05 -12.59
CA PRO A 107 -3.78 9.89 -11.61
C PRO A 107 -4.48 9.12 -10.48
N LEU A 108 -5.02 7.94 -10.76
CA LEU A 108 -5.67 7.09 -9.74
C LEU A 108 -4.63 6.61 -8.71
N LEU A 109 -3.51 6.07 -9.20
CA LEU A 109 -2.43 5.56 -8.35
C LEU A 109 -1.81 6.68 -7.51
N THR A 110 -1.66 7.85 -8.11
CA THR A 110 -1.13 9.05 -7.44
C THR A 110 -2.07 9.52 -6.32
N GLU A 111 -3.38 9.55 -6.56
CA GLU A 111 -4.36 9.92 -5.53
C GLU A 111 -4.39 8.91 -4.38
N LEU A 112 -4.36 7.60 -4.69
CA LEU A 112 -4.31 6.55 -3.69
C LEU A 112 -3.10 6.71 -2.76
N LEU A 113 -1.90 6.93 -3.32
CA LEU A 113 -0.68 7.13 -2.53
C LEU A 113 -0.73 8.41 -1.69
N HIS A 114 -1.24 9.51 -2.24
CA HIS A 114 -1.40 10.75 -1.48
C HIS A 114 -2.37 10.57 -0.31
N MET A 115 -3.51 9.92 -0.54
CA MET A 115 -4.49 9.61 0.47
C MET A 115 -3.89 8.71 1.57
N TRP A 116 -3.18 7.66 1.18
CA TRP A 116 -2.48 6.78 2.11
C TRP A 116 -1.44 7.55 2.95
N ALA A 117 -0.66 8.43 2.33
CA ALA A 117 0.33 9.25 3.03
C ALA A 117 -0.32 10.16 4.08
N LYS A 118 -1.39 10.88 3.71
CA LYS A 118 -2.14 11.73 4.66
C LYS A 118 -2.76 10.91 5.79
N TYR A 119 -3.34 9.75 5.46
CA TYR A 119 -3.91 8.84 6.43
C TYR A 119 -2.86 8.37 7.44
N LYS A 120 -1.66 7.99 6.99
CA LYS A 120 -0.55 7.60 7.89
C LYS A 120 -0.15 8.72 8.85
N VAL A 121 -0.16 9.97 8.40
CA VAL A 121 0.12 11.13 9.27
C VAL A 121 -0.97 11.29 10.32
N MET A 122 -2.25 11.22 9.93
CA MET A 122 -3.39 11.27 10.85
C MET A 122 -3.33 10.13 11.88
N VAL A 123 -3.10 8.89 11.43
CA VAL A 123 -2.97 7.71 12.29
C VAL A 123 -1.83 7.89 13.28
N LYS A 124 -0.67 8.39 12.85
CA LYS A 124 0.46 8.65 13.73
C LYS A 124 0.09 9.66 14.83
N CYS A 125 -0.66 10.70 14.49
CA CYS A 125 -1.17 11.68 15.45
C CYS A 125 -2.13 11.04 16.46
N LEU A 126 -3.12 10.28 15.99
CA LEU A 126 -4.06 9.57 16.86
C LEU A 126 -3.33 8.55 17.76
N GLY A 127 -2.40 7.79 17.21
CA GLY A 127 -1.55 6.87 17.96
C GLY A 127 -0.74 7.57 19.06
N GLY A 128 -0.37 8.84 18.87
CA GLY A 128 0.23 9.67 19.92
C GLY A 128 -0.71 9.94 21.10
N PHE A 129 -1.98 10.24 20.82
CA PHE A 129 -2.99 10.43 21.87
C PHE A 129 -3.21 9.15 22.67
N PHE A 130 -3.27 8.02 21.96
CA PHE A 130 -3.61 6.73 22.52
C PHE A 130 -2.40 5.85 22.87
N LEU A 131 -1.17 6.41 22.88
CA LEU A 131 0.07 5.65 23.06
C LEU A 131 0.08 4.80 24.35
N TYR A 132 -0.56 5.29 25.42
CA TYR A 132 -0.66 4.54 26.67
C TYR A 132 -1.53 3.28 26.51
N LEU A 133 -2.62 3.34 25.73
CA LEU A 133 -3.46 2.17 25.46
C LEU A 133 -2.70 1.09 24.74
N ASP A 134 -1.87 1.45 23.76
CA ASP A 134 -1.08 0.50 22.98
C ASP A 134 -0.19 -0.36 23.91
N ARG A 135 0.45 0.28 24.90
CA ARG A 135 1.26 -0.42 25.92
C ARG A 135 0.40 -1.21 26.90
N HIS A 136 -0.65 -0.58 27.42
CA HIS A 136 -1.50 -1.17 28.45
C HIS A 136 -2.30 -2.39 27.95
N PHE A 137 -2.72 -2.40 26.69
CA PHE A 137 -3.41 -3.54 26.09
C PHE A 137 -2.44 -4.64 25.64
N ALA A 138 -1.24 -4.29 25.15
CA ALA A 138 -0.22 -5.27 24.77
C ALA A 138 0.16 -6.22 25.92
N ASP A 139 0.14 -5.73 27.16
CA ASP A 139 0.56 -6.49 28.34
C ASP A 139 -0.54 -7.39 28.96
N GLY A 140 -1.82 -7.22 28.58
CA GLY A 140 -2.94 -7.85 29.31
C GLY A 140 -4.06 -8.47 28.49
N LYS A 141 -4.22 -8.11 27.20
CA LYS A 141 -5.30 -8.62 26.34
C LYS A 141 -4.78 -8.75 24.91
N SER A 142 -5.08 -9.84 24.24
CA SER A 142 -4.65 -10.20 22.87
C SER A 142 -5.19 -9.26 21.76
N ALA A 143 -5.13 -7.94 21.95
CA ALA A 143 -5.53 -6.93 20.99
C ALA A 143 -4.37 -6.59 20.06
N ALA A 144 -4.65 -6.46 18.76
CA ALA A 144 -3.66 -6.02 17.79
C ALA A 144 -3.20 -4.58 18.11
N PRO A 145 -1.91 -4.24 17.88
CA PRO A 145 -1.39 -2.89 18.02
C PRO A 145 -2.25 -1.88 17.24
N LEU A 146 -2.42 -0.65 17.76
CA LEU A 146 -3.22 0.40 17.13
C LEU A 146 -2.77 0.68 15.69
N ARG A 147 -1.46 0.54 15.42
CA ARG A 147 -0.90 0.62 14.07
C ARG A 147 -1.50 -0.43 13.13
N ASP A 148 -1.57 -1.70 13.54
CA ASP A 148 -2.08 -2.77 12.69
C ASP A 148 -3.58 -2.58 12.43
N VAL A 149 -4.33 -2.21 13.47
CA VAL A 149 -5.75 -1.86 13.37
C VAL A 149 -5.98 -0.74 12.34
N SER A 150 -5.09 0.25 12.30
CA SER A 150 -5.20 1.34 11.33
C SER A 150 -4.96 0.92 9.88
N VAL A 151 -4.03 -0.01 9.64
CA VAL A 151 -3.76 -0.56 8.29
C VAL A 151 -4.96 -1.38 7.83
N VAL A 152 -5.46 -2.28 8.69
CA VAL A 152 -6.65 -3.11 8.42
C VAL A 152 -7.87 -2.24 8.12
N CYS A 153 -8.07 -1.15 8.88
CA CYS A 153 -9.18 -0.23 8.67
C CYS A 153 -9.16 0.42 7.27
N PHE A 154 -8.01 0.93 6.83
CA PHE A 154 -7.90 1.51 5.48
C PHE A 154 -8.06 0.44 4.39
N HIS A 155 -7.47 -0.73 4.62
CA HIS A 155 -7.57 -1.88 3.72
C HIS A 155 -9.04 -2.28 3.49
N ASP A 156 -9.77 -2.58 4.55
CA ASP A 156 -11.14 -3.12 4.48
C ASP A 156 -12.15 -2.11 3.92
N LEU A 157 -11.98 -0.82 4.27
CA LEU A 157 -12.95 0.22 3.88
C LEU A 157 -12.70 0.77 2.48
N VAL A 158 -11.43 0.89 2.09
CA VAL A 158 -11.01 1.53 0.83
C VAL A 158 -10.39 0.50 -0.11
N PHE A 159 -9.22 -0.02 0.24
CA PHE A 159 -8.32 -0.61 -0.75
C PHE A 159 -8.84 -1.89 -1.40
N VAL A 160 -9.53 -2.76 -0.63
CA VAL A 160 -10.14 -4.00 -1.15
C VAL A 160 -10.98 -3.76 -2.41
N LYS A 161 -11.69 -2.63 -2.48
CA LYS A 161 -12.58 -2.30 -3.61
C LYS A 161 -11.86 -1.79 -4.85
N PHE A 162 -10.65 -1.23 -4.68
CA PHE A 162 -9.89 -0.60 -5.75
C PHE A 162 -8.69 -1.42 -6.19
N TYR A 163 -8.41 -2.56 -5.55
CA TYR A 163 -7.21 -3.36 -5.82
C TYR A 163 -7.09 -3.73 -7.31
N ASP A 164 -8.10 -4.38 -7.89
CA ASP A 164 -8.05 -4.81 -9.29
C ASP A 164 -7.81 -3.61 -10.23
N LYS A 165 -8.56 -2.52 -10.02
CA LYS A 165 -8.40 -1.29 -10.81
C LYS A 165 -6.99 -0.70 -10.70
N CYS A 166 -6.41 -0.69 -9.49
CA CYS A 166 -5.06 -0.18 -9.27
C CYS A 166 -3.98 -1.10 -9.85
N ARG A 167 -4.16 -2.42 -9.72
CA ARG A 167 -3.29 -3.43 -10.32
C ARG A 167 -3.25 -3.26 -11.84
N ASP A 168 -4.41 -3.18 -12.46
CA ASP A 168 -4.53 -3.07 -13.92
C ASP A 168 -3.93 -1.74 -14.41
N CYS A 169 -4.20 -0.62 -13.71
CA CYS A 169 -3.55 0.67 -14.02
C CYS A 169 -2.01 0.61 -13.90
N ALA A 170 -1.48 -0.13 -12.93
CA ALA A 170 -0.03 -0.28 -12.77
C ALA A 170 0.59 -1.14 -13.89
N ILE A 171 -0.10 -2.19 -14.34
CA ILE A 171 0.30 -3.01 -15.49
C ILE A 171 0.26 -2.19 -16.78
N ASP A 172 -0.77 -1.36 -16.97
CA ASP A 172 -0.86 -0.44 -18.10
C ASP A 172 0.32 0.53 -18.13
N LEU A 173 0.70 1.12 -16.98
CA LEU A 173 1.89 1.97 -16.89
C LEU A 173 3.18 1.25 -17.27
N ILE A 174 3.34 -0.02 -16.89
CA ILE A 174 4.50 -0.82 -17.28
C ILE A 174 4.49 -1.05 -18.79
N SER A 175 3.31 -1.30 -19.38
CA SER A 175 3.15 -1.43 -20.83
C SER A 175 3.50 -0.14 -21.56
N GLU A 176 3.15 1.02 -21.01
CA GLU A 176 3.53 2.33 -21.55
C GLU A 176 5.04 2.59 -21.48
N ASP A 177 5.71 2.22 -20.39
CA ASP A 177 7.17 2.31 -20.27
C ASP A 177 7.90 1.38 -21.25
N ARG A 178 7.31 0.21 -21.55
CA ARG A 178 7.81 -0.69 -22.60
C ARG A 178 7.72 -0.05 -23.98
N ALA A 179 6.67 0.72 -24.24
CA ALA A 179 6.47 1.46 -25.48
C ALA A 179 7.25 2.79 -25.54
N GLU A 180 8.27 2.97 -24.68
CA GLU A 180 9.14 4.15 -24.60
C GLU A 180 8.40 5.47 -24.33
N LYS A 181 7.18 5.39 -23.78
CA LYS A 181 6.49 6.60 -23.28
C LYS A 181 7.17 7.08 -22.01
N THR A 182 7.18 8.40 -21.82
CA THR A 182 7.69 9.00 -20.59
C THR A 182 6.71 8.74 -19.45
N ILE A 183 7.10 7.88 -18.50
CA ILE A 183 6.33 7.59 -17.30
C ILE A 183 7.09 7.95 -16.02
N ASP A 184 6.36 8.14 -14.93
CA ASP A 184 6.95 8.26 -13.60
C ASP A 184 7.23 6.85 -13.01
N ARG A 185 8.48 6.40 -13.09
CA ARG A 185 8.90 5.12 -12.50
C ARG A 185 8.92 5.15 -10.97
N GLY A 186 9.03 6.34 -10.36
CA GLY A 186 8.90 6.52 -8.92
C GLY A 186 7.50 6.18 -8.43
N LEU A 187 6.47 6.49 -9.23
CA LEU A 187 5.08 6.09 -8.96
C LEU A 187 4.94 4.56 -8.88
N LEU A 188 5.50 3.82 -9.84
CA LEU A 188 5.46 2.35 -9.83
C LEU A 188 6.18 1.75 -8.61
N LYS A 189 7.34 2.31 -8.24
CA LYS A 189 8.08 1.89 -7.04
C LYS A 189 7.28 2.12 -5.76
N ASN A 190 6.62 3.26 -5.66
CA ASN A 190 5.79 3.61 -4.51
C ASN A 190 4.54 2.72 -4.42
N ILE A 191 3.90 2.40 -5.55
CA ILE A 191 2.77 1.46 -5.60
C ILE A 191 3.19 0.05 -5.22
N SER A 192 4.34 -0.43 -5.70
CA SER A 192 4.89 -1.74 -5.34
C SER A 192 5.14 -1.83 -3.82
N SER A 193 5.72 -0.78 -3.25
CA SER A 193 5.93 -0.68 -1.80
C SER A 193 4.61 -0.61 -1.02
N PHE A 194 3.61 0.09 -1.56
CA PHE A 194 2.28 0.18 -0.97
C PHE A 194 1.55 -1.18 -0.95
N PHE A 195 1.60 -1.96 -2.03
CA PHE A 195 1.01 -3.31 -2.06
C PHE A 195 1.67 -4.26 -1.06
N MET A 196 2.95 -4.06 -0.76
CA MET A 196 3.65 -4.78 0.30
C MET A 196 3.22 -4.32 1.71
N GLU A 197 3.00 -3.00 1.90
CA GLU A 197 2.62 -2.41 3.19
C GLU A 197 1.16 -2.72 3.58
N ILE A 198 0.24 -2.63 2.62
CA ILE A 198 -1.21 -2.61 2.88
C ILE A 198 -1.80 -3.96 3.30
N GLY A 199 -1.11 -5.07 3.01
CA GLY A 199 -1.57 -6.39 3.43
C GLY A 199 -1.55 -6.58 4.96
N GLY A 200 -0.71 -5.82 5.68
CA GLY A 200 -0.61 -5.84 7.14
C GLY A 200 -0.04 -7.15 7.70
N GLN A 201 0.61 -7.10 8.88
CA GLN A 201 1.07 -8.28 9.62
C GLN A 201 1.87 -9.33 8.81
N GLY A 202 2.63 -8.89 7.81
CA GLY A 202 3.42 -9.78 6.94
C GLY A 202 2.62 -10.47 5.82
N ASN A 203 1.35 -10.14 5.63
CA ASN A 203 0.56 -10.59 4.48
C ASN A 203 1.03 -9.87 3.21
N THR A 204 1.63 -10.63 2.30
CA THR A 204 2.19 -10.15 1.03
C THR A 204 1.29 -10.44 -0.17
N SER A 205 0.07 -10.92 0.05
CA SER A 205 -0.81 -11.46 -1.01
C SER A 205 -1.13 -10.46 -2.13
N TYR A 206 -1.27 -9.17 -1.80
CA TYR A 206 -1.48 -8.10 -2.79
C TYR A 206 -0.27 -7.89 -3.69
N TYR A 207 0.92 -7.86 -3.10
CA TYR A 207 2.16 -7.76 -3.86
C TYR A 207 2.40 -9.02 -4.68
N GLU A 208 2.20 -10.21 -4.12
CA GLU A 208 2.35 -11.49 -4.84
C GLU A 208 1.40 -11.61 -6.02
N SER A 209 0.15 -11.16 -5.86
CA SER A 209 -0.83 -11.17 -6.94
C SER A 209 -0.49 -10.16 -8.04
N PHE A 210 0.06 -9.00 -7.65
CA PHE A 210 0.61 -8.02 -8.58
C PHE A 210 1.86 -8.55 -9.32
N GLU A 211 2.80 -9.17 -8.61
CA GLU A 211 4.00 -9.83 -9.16
C GLU A 211 3.60 -10.87 -10.21
N LYS A 212 2.66 -11.77 -9.88
CA LYS A 212 2.14 -12.78 -10.81
C LYS A 212 1.52 -12.16 -12.07
N ALA A 213 0.75 -11.08 -11.91
CA ALA A 213 0.12 -10.41 -13.03
C ALA A 213 1.14 -9.74 -13.96
N ILE A 214 2.19 -9.10 -13.41
CA ILE A 214 3.29 -8.55 -14.22
C ILE A 214 4.01 -9.66 -14.97
N ILE A 215 4.37 -10.75 -14.29
CA ILE A 215 5.09 -11.86 -14.92
C ILE A 215 4.27 -12.46 -16.07
N ALA A 216 2.95 -12.61 -15.88
CA ALA A 216 2.04 -13.08 -16.92
C ALA A 216 1.99 -12.14 -18.12
N ASP A 217 1.77 -10.84 -17.89
CA ASP A 217 1.73 -9.83 -18.96
C ASP A 217 3.04 -9.76 -19.75
N VAL A 218 4.18 -9.75 -19.04
CA VAL A 218 5.51 -9.72 -19.63
C VAL A 218 5.77 -10.99 -20.46
N SER A 219 5.40 -12.16 -19.93
CA SER A 219 5.55 -13.43 -20.64
C SER A 219 4.74 -13.47 -21.94
N ILE A 220 3.48 -13.01 -21.92
CA ILE A 220 2.62 -12.96 -23.11
C ILE A 220 3.21 -12.03 -24.17
N TYR A 221 3.66 -10.83 -23.77
CA TYR A 221 4.24 -9.86 -24.68
C TYR A 221 5.51 -10.39 -25.36
N TYR A 222 6.47 -10.89 -24.57
CA TYR A 222 7.75 -11.34 -25.10
C TYR A 222 7.66 -12.67 -25.85
N SER A 223 6.74 -13.57 -25.50
CA SER A 223 6.49 -14.79 -26.29
C SER A 223 5.95 -14.47 -27.69
N SER A 224 5.08 -13.46 -27.80
CA SER A 224 4.57 -12.99 -29.09
C SER A 224 5.68 -12.35 -29.92
N LEU A 225 6.51 -11.52 -29.27
CA LEU A 225 7.64 -10.85 -29.91
C LEU A 225 8.75 -11.83 -30.34
N ALA A 226 9.01 -12.87 -29.55
CA ALA A 226 9.92 -13.96 -29.88
C ALA A 226 9.49 -14.68 -31.15
N SER A 227 8.20 -15.01 -31.27
CA SER A 227 7.63 -15.66 -32.45
C SER A 227 7.83 -14.83 -33.72
N GLU A 228 7.66 -13.50 -33.62
CA GLU A 228 7.94 -12.58 -34.73
C GLU A 228 9.43 -12.53 -35.07
N TRP A 229 10.30 -12.50 -34.06
CA TRP A 229 11.75 -12.44 -34.25
C TRP A 229 12.32 -13.70 -34.91
N LEU A 230 11.81 -14.89 -34.57
CA LEU A 230 12.26 -16.15 -35.18
C LEU A 230 12.02 -16.20 -36.68
N PHE A 231 10.96 -15.56 -37.15
CA PHE A 231 10.69 -15.49 -38.58
C PHE A 231 11.62 -14.48 -39.30
N ARG A 232 12.10 -13.46 -38.59
CA ARG A 232 12.82 -12.32 -39.18
C ARG A 232 14.34 -12.38 -39.07
N TYR A 233 14.86 -13.03 -38.03
CA TYR A 233 16.28 -12.97 -37.67
C TYR A 233 16.96 -14.33 -37.82
N SER A 234 18.26 -14.30 -38.09
CA SER A 234 19.10 -15.50 -37.98
C SER A 234 19.23 -15.95 -36.52
N CYS A 235 19.63 -17.20 -36.28
CA CYS A 235 19.82 -17.69 -34.91
C CYS A 235 20.81 -16.84 -34.10
N THR A 236 21.90 -16.38 -34.72
CA THR A 236 22.90 -15.53 -34.04
C THR A 236 22.35 -14.15 -33.69
N ASP A 237 21.61 -13.53 -34.62
CA ASP A 237 21.00 -12.22 -34.37
C ASP A 237 19.88 -12.31 -33.34
N TYR A 238 19.13 -13.43 -33.34
CA TYR A 238 18.09 -13.72 -32.36
C TYR A 238 18.67 -13.82 -30.95
N ILE A 239 19.75 -14.59 -30.75
CA ILE A 239 20.39 -14.75 -29.44
C ILE A 239 20.86 -13.39 -28.92
N TRP A 240 21.55 -12.60 -29.74
CA TRP A 240 22.01 -11.27 -29.34
C TRP A 240 20.84 -10.36 -28.96
N LYS A 241 19.75 -10.40 -29.73
CA LYS A 241 18.55 -9.60 -29.46
C LYS A 241 17.81 -10.03 -28.20
N ALA A 242 17.76 -11.35 -27.93
CA ALA A 242 17.18 -11.91 -26.71
C ALA A 242 17.99 -11.50 -25.47
N GLU A 243 19.33 -11.55 -25.54
CA GLU A 243 20.21 -11.10 -24.47
C GLU A 243 20.06 -9.59 -24.20
N TRP A 244 20.08 -8.77 -25.26
CA TRP A 244 19.83 -7.34 -25.14
C TRP A 244 18.48 -7.06 -24.46
N CYS A 245 17.44 -7.79 -24.86
CA CYS A 245 16.10 -7.68 -24.29
C CYS A 245 16.07 -8.01 -22.79
N LEU A 246 16.72 -9.11 -22.37
CA LEU A 246 16.82 -9.49 -20.96
C LEU A 246 17.49 -8.39 -20.13
N ASN A 247 18.58 -7.80 -20.65
CA ASN A 247 19.29 -6.71 -20.00
C ASN A 247 18.42 -5.45 -19.86
N GLN A 248 17.65 -5.10 -20.90
CA GLN A 248 16.71 -3.97 -20.84
C GLN A 248 15.59 -4.20 -19.83
N VAL A 249 15.02 -5.41 -19.80
CA VAL A 249 13.96 -5.75 -18.85
C VAL A 249 14.49 -5.73 -17.41
N ASN A 250 15.67 -6.28 -17.16
CA ASN A 250 16.34 -6.21 -15.86
C ASN A 250 16.52 -4.75 -15.41
N ALA A 251 17.17 -3.93 -16.24
CA ALA A 251 17.46 -2.54 -15.95
C ALA A 251 16.19 -1.71 -15.69
N ARG A 252 15.09 -2.04 -16.36
CA ARG A 252 13.77 -1.41 -16.16
C ARG A 252 13.11 -1.91 -14.87
N ALA A 253 12.96 -3.22 -14.70
CA ALA A 253 12.22 -3.83 -13.60
C ALA A 253 12.85 -3.55 -12.23
N SER A 254 14.19 -3.52 -12.14
CA SER A 254 14.92 -3.19 -10.91
C SER A 254 14.67 -1.77 -10.39
N GLN A 255 14.06 -0.88 -11.20
CA GLN A 255 13.74 0.47 -10.76
C GLN A 255 12.46 0.52 -9.90
N PHE A 256 11.57 -0.46 -10.02
CA PHE A 256 10.27 -0.43 -9.34
C PHE A 256 9.86 -1.74 -8.65
N LEU A 257 10.42 -2.89 -9.01
CA LEU A 257 10.15 -4.18 -8.34
C LEU A 257 11.22 -4.51 -7.30
N TYR A 258 10.87 -5.41 -6.37
CA TYR A 258 11.87 -6.03 -5.49
C TYR A 258 12.78 -6.97 -6.28
N GLN A 259 14.04 -7.08 -5.85
CA GLN A 259 15.06 -7.88 -6.53
C GLN A 259 14.64 -9.34 -6.74
N THR A 260 13.98 -9.95 -5.75
CA THR A 260 13.46 -11.31 -5.85
C THR A 260 12.39 -11.47 -6.94
N SER A 261 11.57 -10.44 -7.17
CA SER A 261 10.58 -10.42 -8.24
C SER A 261 11.22 -10.23 -9.61
N VAL A 262 12.29 -9.43 -9.68
CA VAL A 262 13.08 -9.26 -10.91
C VAL A 262 13.72 -10.59 -11.32
N GLU A 263 14.32 -11.32 -10.38
CA GLU A 263 14.91 -12.64 -10.64
C GLU A 263 13.89 -13.65 -11.19
N LYS A 264 12.70 -13.76 -10.56
CA LYS A 264 11.61 -14.61 -11.06
C LYS A 264 11.16 -14.21 -12.45
N LEU A 265 11.01 -12.90 -12.68
CA LEU A 265 10.60 -12.36 -13.97
C LEU A 265 11.62 -12.72 -15.05
N LEU A 266 12.92 -12.52 -14.79
CA LEU A 266 13.99 -12.86 -15.72
C LEU A 266 14.09 -14.36 -15.98
N GLN A 267 13.86 -15.21 -14.97
CA GLN A 267 13.85 -16.66 -15.13
C GLN A 267 12.73 -17.11 -16.10
N VAL A 268 11.52 -16.58 -15.93
CA VAL A 268 10.39 -16.86 -16.83
C VAL A 268 10.67 -16.34 -18.24
N LEU A 269 11.23 -15.14 -18.35
CA LEU A 269 11.53 -14.49 -19.63
C LEU A 269 12.64 -15.23 -20.39
N SER A 270 13.71 -15.62 -19.70
CA SER A 270 14.79 -16.46 -20.25
C SER A 270 14.26 -17.79 -20.78
N SER A 271 13.35 -18.43 -20.03
CA SER A 271 12.70 -19.67 -20.46
C SER A 271 11.91 -19.45 -21.76
N SER A 272 11.10 -18.37 -21.82
CA SER A 272 10.28 -18.04 -22.99
C SER A 272 11.10 -17.64 -24.23
N LEU A 273 12.19 -16.88 -24.08
CA LEU A 273 12.99 -16.39 -25.21
C LEU A 273 14.04 -17.41 -25.67
N VAL A 274 14.78 -18.02 -24.75
CA VAL A 274 15.99 -18.78 -25.09
C VAL A 274 15.70 -20.28 -25.19
N LEU A 275 14.98 -20.82 -24.21
CA LEU A 275 14.85 -22.27 -24.05
C LEU A 275 13.86 -22.89 -25.05
N TYR A 276 12.72 -22.24 -25.30
CA TYR A 276 11.72 -22.77 -26.24
C TYR A 276 12.11 -22.65 -27.71
N HIS A 277 13.02 -21.74 -28.05
CA HIS A 277 13.23 -21.33 -29.43
C HIS A 277 14.63 -21.64 -29.98
N CYS A 278 15.62 -21.90 -29.13
CA CYS A 278 16.96 -22.31 -29.55
C CYS A 278 17.23 -23.82 -29.43
N LEU A 279 16.26 -24.62 -28.95
CA LEU A 279 16.37 -26.07 -28.77
C LEU A 279 15.60 -26.97 -29.78
N PRO A 280 15.23 -26.59 -31.03
CA PRO A 280 14.66 -27.58 -31.95
C PRO A 280 15.64 -28.70 -32.32
N GLU A 281 16.95 -28.45 -32.26
CA GLU A 281 17.98 -29.46 -32.53
C GLU A 281 19.09 -29.34 -31.48
N GLY A 282 19.33 -30.44 -30.76
CA GLY A 282 20.10 -30.51 -29.50
C GLY A 282 21.62 -30.27 -29.60
N LEU A 283 22.05 -29.15 -30.18
CA LEU A 283 23.47 -28.77 -30.29
C LEU A 283 23.83 -27.42 -29.67
N ILE A 284 22.88 -26.53 -29.38
CA ILE A 284 23.20 -25.17 -28.87
C ILE A 284 23.44 -25.14 -27.35
N ALA A 285 22.98 -26.16 -26.60
CA ALA A 285 23.19 -26.26 -25.15
C ALA A 285 24.67 -26.28 -24.73
N LEU A 286 25.58 -26.70 -25.61
CA LEU A 286 27.02 -26.78 -25.29
C LEU A 286 27.78 -25.47 -25.47
N GLN A 287 27.26 -24.49 -26.23
CA GLN A 287 27.95 -23.21 -26.42
C GLN A 287 27.56 -22.17 -25.35
N LEU A 288 26.32 -22.17 -24.87
CA LEU A 288 25.88 -21.27 -23.79
C LEU A 288 26.52 -21.59 -22.42
N CYS A 289 26.91 -22.84 -22.18
CA CYS A 289 27.67 -23.23 -20.99
C CYS A 289 29.12 -22.72 -20.96
N SER A 290 29.62 -22.14 -22.07
CA SER A 290 31.03 -21.72 -22.18
C SER A 290 31.27 -20.23 -21.99
N VAL A 291 30.21 -19.39 -21.93
CA VAL A 291 30.38 -17.94 -22.01
C VAL A 291 30.22 -17.19 -20.70
N ASP A 292 29.42 -17.62 -19.72
CA ASP A 292 29.49 -16.98 -18.39
C ASP A 292 28.95 -17.85 -17.25
N ASN A 293 29.82 -18.11 -16.28
CA ASN A 293 29.64 -19.01 -15.13
C ASN A 293 28.71 -18.42 -14.04
N GLN A 294 27.97 -17.35 -14.34
CA GLN A 294 27.07 -16.68 -13.40
C GLN A 294 25.59 -17.09 -13.55
N TYR A 295 25.18 -17.65 -14.70
CA TYR A 295 23.80 -18.11 -14.90
C TYR A 295 23.58 -19.60 -14.58
N VAL A 296 24.66 -20.38 -14.38
CA VAL A 296 24.59 -21.81 -14.08
C VAL A 296 24.02 -22.10 -12.68
N GLU A 297 24.08 -21.14 -11.75
CA GLU A 297 23.46 -21.31 -10.42
C GLU A 297 21.93 -21.08 -10.41
N LEU A 298 21.35 -20.44 -11.43
CA LEU A 298 19.89 -20.24 -11.52
C LEU A 298 19.16 -21.44 -12.15
N LEU A 299 19.91 -22.47 -12.58
CA LEU A 299 19.41 -23.68 -13.23
C LEU A 299 19.68 -24.97 -12.42
N LYS A 300 20.03 -24.86 -11.14
CA LYS A 300 20.02 -25.96 -10.16
C LYS A 300 18.95 -25.74 -9.11
#